data_AF-A0A920QHL1-F1
#
_entry.id   AF-A0A920QHL1-F1
#
_cell.length_a   1.000
_cell.length_b   1.000
_cell.length_c   1.000
_cell.angle_alpha   90.00
_cell.angle_beta   90.00
_cell.angle_gamma   90.00
#
_symmetry.space_group_name_H-M   'P 1'
#
loop_
_entity.id
_entity.type
_entity.pdbx_description
1 polymer ?
#
loop_
_entity_poly.entity_id
_entity_poly.type
_entity_poly.pdbx_seq_one_letter_code
_entity_poly.pdbx_strand_id
1 'polypeptide(L)' 'MIVTESGISLNHDSITDLLQNRIARFKHPKQIIFIDELPRNAMGKVQKNVLRESYLGIYNKKTDVEKI' A
#
# COMPACT_ATOMS: atom_id res chain seq x y z
N MET A 1 -0.36 -1.70 2.08
CA MET A 1 -0.25 -2.48 0.83
C MET A 1 -1.64 -2.91 0.42
N ILE A 2 -1.91 -2.83 -0.87
CA ILE A 2 -3.22 -3.12 -1.47
C ILE A 2 -2.98 -4.14 -2.58
N VAL A 3 -3.83 -5.15 -2.64
CA VAL A 3 -3.95 -6.06 -3.77
C VAL A 3 -5.31 -5.77 -4.39
N THR A 4 -5.34 -5.63 -5.71
CA THR A 4 -6.60 -5.42 -6.45
C THR A 4 -7.06 -6.75 -7.02
N GLU A 5 -8.37 -6.94 -7.10
CA GLU A 5 -8.93 -8.06 -7.86
C GLU A 5 -8.79 -7.79 -9.36
N SER A 6 -8.72 -8.87 -10.14
CA SER A 6 -8.53 -8.79 -11.59
C SER A 6 -9.60 -7.92 -12.25
N GLY A 7 -9.15 -6.94 -13.04
CA GLY A 7 -10.04 -6.02 -13.77
C GLY A 7 -10.43 -4.75 -12.99
N ILE A 8 -10.02 -4.61 -11.74
CA ILE A 8 -10.25 -3.38 -10.95
C ILE A 8 -9.00 -2.51 -10.98
N SER A 9 -9.09 -1.34 -11.61
CA SER A 9 -8.07 -0.29 -11.48
C SER A 9 -8.44 0.61 -10.32
N LEU A 10 -7.60 0.63 -9.28
CA LEU A 10 -7.75 1.52 -8.13
C LEU A 10 -6.59 2.52 -8.12
N ASN A 11 -6.90 3.82 -8.05
CA ASN A 11 -5.89 4.87 -8.01
C ASN A 11 -5.68 5.42 -6.59
N HIS A 12 -4.56 6.11 -6.39
CA HIS A 12 -4.17 6.69 -5.11
C HIS A 12 -5.19 7.72 -4.59
N ASP A 13 -5.72 8.56 -5.49
CA ASP A 13 -6.63 9.65 -5.13
C ASP A 13 -7.97 9.13 -4.63
N SER A 14 -8.53 8.11 -5.30
CA SER A 14 -9.78 7.45 -4.88
C SER A 14 -9.67 6.84 -3.49
N ILE A 15 -8.51 6.25 -3.15
CA ILE A 15 -8.27 5.70 -1.81
C ILE A 15 -8.18 6.82 -0.80
N THR A 16 -7.45 7.90 -1.13
CA THR A 16 -7.29 9.04 -0.23
C THR A 16 -8.64 9.70 0.05
N ASP A 17 -9.47 9.91 -0.97
CA ASP A 17 -10.81 10.48 -0.86
C ASP A 17 -11.75 9.59 -0.05
N LEU A 18 -11.67 8.26 -0.23
CA LEU A 18 -12.39 7.30 0.60
C LEU A 18 -12.00 7.40 2.08
N LEU A 19 -10.73 7.65 2.38
CA LEU A 19 -10.21 7.75 3.75
C LEU A 19 -10.46 9.11 4.38
N GLN A 20 -10.50 10.20 3.61
CA GLN A 20 -10.75 11.56 4.10
C GLN A 20 -12.03 11.68 4.90
N ASN A 21 -13.11 11.04 4.44
CA ASN A 21 -14.43 11.14 5.07
C ASN A 21 -14.71 10.04 6.11
N ARG A 22 -13.79 9.07 6.28
CA ARG A 22 -14.02 7.91 7.17
C ARG A 22 -13.14 7.91 8.41
N ILE A 23 -11.93 8.47 8.31
CA ILE A 23 -10.96 8.47 9.42
C ILE A 23 -10.20 9.79 9.47
N ALA A 24 -9.77 10.17 10.68
CA ALA A 24 -8.93 11.33 10.89
C ALA A 24 -7.61 11.24 10.11
N ARG A 25 -7.13 12.39 9.61
CA ARG A 25 -5.94 12.50 8.75
C ARG A 25 -4.68 11.83 9.30
N PHE A 26 -4.46 11.85 10.61
CA PHE A 26 -3.27 11.22 11.22
C PHE A 26 -3.27 9.68 11.14
N LYS A 27 -4.44 9.07 10.88
CA LYS A 27 -4.57 7.62 10.65
C LYS A 27 -4.43 7.23 9.19
N HIS A 28 -4.26 8.20 8.29
CA HIS A 28 -4.07 7.92 6.88
C HIS A 28 -2.73 7.20 6.67
N PRO A 29 -2.67 6.23 5.76
CA PRO A 29 -1.42 5.58 5.42
C PRO A 29 -0.47 6.61 4.81
N LYS A 30 0.79 6.62 5.25
CA LYS A 30 1.80 7.53 4.71
C LYS A 30 2.19 7.20 3.27
N GLN A 31 2.06 5.93 2.89
CA GLN A 31 2.41 5.39 1.58
C GLN A 31 1.43 4.27 1.22
N ILE A 32 1.00 4.25 -0.03
CA ILE A 32 0.15 3.21 -0.59
C ILE A 32 0.95 2.51 -1.68
N ILE A 33 1.17 1.21 -1.49
CA ILE A 33 1.91 0.36 -2.43
C ILE A 33 0.96 -0.71 -2.92
N PHE A 34 0.78 -0.77 -4.23
CA PHE A 34 0.05 -1.83 -4.91
C PHE A 34 1.01 -2.99 -5.17
N ILE A 35 0.58 -4.19 -4.81
CA ILE A 35 1.33 -5.43 -5.01
C ILE A 35 0.39 -6.46 -5.62
N ASP A 36 0.93 -7.39 -6.39
CA ASP A 36 0.14 -8.42 -7.06
C ASP A 36 -0.42 -9.43 -6.05
N GLU A 37 0.34 -9.73 -5.00
CA GLU A 37 -0.10 -10.63 -3.94
C GLU A 37 0.49 -10.27 -2.58
N LEU A 38 -0.27 -10.59 -1.52
CA LEU A 38 0.24 -10.51 -0.15
C LEU A 38 0.97 -11.82 0.18
N PRO A 39 2.21 -11.79 0.69
CA PRO A 39 2.91 -13.00 1.10
C PRO A 39 2.14 -13.64 2.25
N ARG A 40 1.71 -14.88 2.04
CA ARG A 40 0.97 -15.67 3.02
C ARG A 40 1.81 -16.86 3.47
N ASN A 41 1.53 -17.38 4.65
CA ASN A 41 2.07 -18.67 5.09
C ASN A 41 1.21 -19.83 4.54
N ALA A 42 1.61 -21.07 4.79
CA ALA A 42 0.87 -22.26 4.36
C ALA A 42 -0.58 -22.31 4.87
N MET A 43 -0.91 -21.58 5.95
CA MET A 43 -2.25 -21.46 6.51
C MET A 43 -2.97 -20.18 6.04
N GLY A 44 -2.45 -19.46 5.04
CA GLY A 44 -3.07 -18.26 4.46
C GLY A 44 -2.93 -16.97 5.28
N LYS A 45 -2.21 -16.99 6.42
CA LYS A 45 -1.95 -15.79 7.23
C LYS A 45 -0.93 -14.89 6.54
N VAL A 46 -1.20 -13.59 6.50
CA VAL A 46 -0.30 -12.60 5.92
C VAL A 46 0.98 -12.48 6.75
N GLN A 47 2.13 -12.62 6.11
CA GLN A 47 3.45 -12.54 6.71
C GLN A 47 3.97 -11.10 6.71
N LYS A 48 3.64 -10.34 7.76
CA LYS A 48 4.02 -8.92 7.88
C LYS A 48 5.54 -8.71 8.01
N ASN A 49 6.28 -9.69 8.50
CA ASN A 49 7.75 -9.65 8.57
C ASN A 49 8.35 -9.60 7.16
N VAL A 50 7.94 -10.51 6.28
CA VAL A 50 8.38 -10.54 4.87
C VAL A 50 8.03 -9.21 4.20
N LEU A 51 6.81 -8.71 4.41
CA LEU A 51 6.42 -7.39 3.89
C LEU A 51 7.27 -6.24 4.43
N ARG A 52 7.75 -6.29 5.67
CA ARG A 52 8.64 -5.26 6.21
C ARG A 52 10.05 -5.39 5.65
N GLU A 53 10.54 -6.60 5.44
CA GLU A 53 11.88 -6.86 4.89
C GLU A 53 11.95 -6.47 3.41
N SER A 54 11.01 -6.92 2.58
CA SER A 54 10.95 -6.58 1.16
C SER A 54 10.81 -5.08 0.90
N TYR A 55 10.30 -4.33 1.88
CA TYR A 55 10.01 -2.91 1.79
C TYR A 55 10.70 -2.11 2.91
N LEU A 56 11.83 -2.58 3.44
CA LEU A 56 12.52 -1.98 4.59
C LEU A 56 12.90 -0.50 4.35
N GLY A 57 13.10 -0.14 3.07
CA GLY A 57 13.48 1.20 2.63
C GLY A 57 12.34 2.13 2.22
N ILE A 58 11.06 1.75 2.35
CA ILE A 58 9.94 2.59 1.84
C ILE A 58 9.81 3.95 2.51
N TYR A 59 10.47 4.15 3.65
CA TYR A 59 10.49 5.43 4.37
C TYR A 59 11.80 6.20 4.18
N ASN A 60 12.80 5.61 3.51
CA ASN A 60 14.03 6.29 3.14
C ASN A 60 13.77 7.13 1.89
N LYS A 61 13.33 8.37 2.11
CA LYS A 61 13.05 9.37 1.07
C LYS A 61 14.16 9.43 0.00
N LYS A 62 13.81 9.06 -1.23
CA LYS A 62 14.14 9.83 -2.43
C LYS A 62 12.85 10.12 -3.17
N THR A 63 12.66 11.39 -3.44
CA THR A 63 11.48 12.10 -3.92
C THR A 63 10.88 11.50 -5.19
N ASP A 64 9.55 11.30 -5.19
CA ASP A 64 8.70 11.27 -6.38
C ASP A 64 8.80 12.61 -7.13
N VAL A 65 9.78 12.75 -8.01
CA VAL A 65 9.75 13.70 -9.14
C VAL A 65 10.51 13.08 -10.31
N GLU A 66 9.86 12.17 -11.03
CA GLU A 66 10.15 11.97 -12.45
C GLU A 66 8.91 11.37 -13.11
N LYS A 67 7.98 12.29 -13.42
CA LYS A 67 6.93 12.09 -14.39
C LYS A 67 7.33 12.93 -15.60
N ILE A 68 7.97 12.32 -16.60
CA ILE A 68 8.01 12.77 -18.00
C ILE A 68 7.83 11.53 -18.85
#